data_AF-A0A1H2REG7-F1
#
_entry.id   AF-A0A1H2REG7-F1
#
_cell.length_a   1.000
_cell.length_b   1.000
_cell.length_c   1.000
_cell.angle_alpha   90.00
_cell.angle_beta   90.00
_cell.angle_gamma   90.00
#
_symmetry.space_group_name_H-M   'P 1'
#
loop_
_entity.id
_entity.type
_entity.pdbx_description
1 polymer ?
#
loop_
_entity_poly.entity_id
_entity_poly.type
_entity_poly.pdbx_seq_one_letter_code
_entity_poly.pdbx_strand_id
1 'polypeptide(L)' 'MDLIVFLAGAALFGGGFFLLLYFLFRKKPLTWPFVLMIVGVIACFVGLLLSSPLTETSAAFISTETYL' A
#
# COMPACT_ATOMS: atom_id res chain seq x y z
N MET A 1 8.71 7.66 9.71
CA MET A 1 8.35 8.36 8.45
C MET A 1 7.63 7.40 7.51
N ASP A 2 8.01 6.13 7.53
CA ASP A 2 7.54 5.07 6.63
C ASP A 2 6.11 4.61 6.93
N LEU A 3 5.76 4.48 8.22
CA LEU A 3 4.42 4.06 8.66
C LEU A 3 3.31 5.04 8.21
N ILE A 4 3.67 6.32 8.03
CA ILE A 4 2.74 7.36 7.56
C ILE A 4 2.38 7.12 6.09
N VAL A 5 3.35 6.68 5.26
CA VAL A 5 3.12 6.37 3.84
C VAL A 5 2.21 5.16 3.70
N PHE A 6 2.44 4.12 4.51
CA PHE A 6 1.54 2.97 4.56
C PHE A 6 0.13 3.35 5.02
N LEU A 7 0.01 4.12 6.11
CA LEU A 7 -1.28 4.54 6.65
C LEU A 7 -2.05 5.46 5.69
N ALA A 8 -1.35 6.36 4.99
CA ALA A 8 -1.93 7.19 3.95
C ALA A 8 -2.42 6.35 2.76
N GLY A 9 -1.65 5.35 2.33
CA GLY A 9 -2.06 4.39 1.30
C GLY A 9 -3.30 3.58 1.71
N ALA A 10 -3.34 3.11 2.95
CA ALA A 10 -4.47 2.37 3.50
C ALA A 10 -5.74 3.24 3.60
N ALA A 11 -5.59 4.50 4.02
CA ALA A 11 -6.70 5.47 4.05
C ALA A 11 -7.21 5.78 2.64
N LEU A 12 -6.32 5.95 1.66
CA LEU A 12 -6.69 6.20 0.25
C LEU A 12 -7.41 4.99 -0.36
N PHE A 13 -6.94 3.77 -0.07
CA PHE A 13 -7.58 2.52 -0.46
C PHE A 13 -8.99 2.39 0.16
N GLY A 14 -9.10 2.60 1.47
CA GLY A 14 -10.39 2.56 2.17
C GLY A 14 -11.37 3.62 1.67
N GLY A 15 -10.88 4.84 1.39
CA GLY A 15 -11.66 5.92 0.79
C GLY A 15 -12.14 5.58 -0.62
N GLY A 16 -11.26 5.01 -1.47
CA GLY A 16 -11.61 4.54 -2.81
C GLY A 16 -12.67 3.43 -2.78
N PHE A 17 -12.57 2.49 -1.83
CA PHE A 17 -13.56 1.45 -1.62
C PHE A 17 -14.92 2.01 -1.17
N PHE A 18 -14.92 2.99 -0.26
CA PHE A 18 -16.16 3.66 0.15
C PHE A 18 -16.81 4.42 -1.01
N LEU A 19 -16.01 5.10 -1.83
CA LEU A 19 -16.48 5.79 -3.04
C LEU A 19 -17.04 4.81 -4.08
N LEU A 20 -16.46 3.60 -4.18
CA LEU A 20 -16.96 2.51 -5.01
C LEU A 20 -18.37 2.09 -4.58
N LEU A 21 -18.57 1.85 -3.27
CA LEU A 21 -19.88 1.53 -2.70
C LEU A 21 -20.91 2.64 -2.98
N TYR A 22 -20.50 3.90 -2.85
CA TYR A 22 -21.37 5.04 -3.14
C TYR A 22 -21.77 5.11 -4.62
N PHE A 23 -20.83 4.94 -5.55
CA PHE A 23 -21.16 4.94 -6.98
C PHE A 23 -21.98 3.72 -7.41
N LEU A 24 -21.74 2.57 -6.77
CA LEU A 24 -22.56 1.37 -6.95
C LEU A 24 -23.99 1.63 -6.52
N PHE A 25 -24.19 2.27 -5.36
CA PHE A 25 -25.51 2.68 -4.89
C PHE A 25 -26.19 3.67 -5.87
N ARG A 26 -25.42 4.57 -6.48
CA ARG A 26 -25.91 5.52 -7.49
C ARG A 26 -25.98 4.97 -8.92
N LYS A 27 -25.73 3.67 -9.15
CA LYS A 27 -25.72 3.03 -10.48
C LYS A 27 -24.87 3.78 -11.52
N LYS A 28 -23.78 4.41 -11.07
CA LYS A 28 -22.87 5.17 -11.93
C LYS A 28 -21.70 4.29 -12.38
N PRO A 29 -20.96 4.68 -13.43
CA PRO A 29 -19.78 3.94 -13.86
C PRO A 29 -18.74 3.88 -12.72
N LEU A 30 -18.33 2.65 -12.39
CA LEU A 30 -17.37 2.34 -11.31
C LEU A 30 -15.89 2.52 -11.74
N THR A 31 -15.62 3.03 -12.93
CA THR A 31 -14.27 3.13 -13.47
C THR A 31 -13.35 4.00 -12.61
N TRP A 32 -13.87 5.15 -12.15
CA TRP A 32 -13.12 6.10 -11.32
C TRP A 32 -12.71 5.52 -9.95
N PRO A 33 -13.64 4.95 -9.15
CA PRO A 33 -13.24 4.35 -7.88
C PRO A 33 -12.29 3.17 -8.04
N PHE A 34 -12.38 2.39 -9.13
CA PHE A 34 -11.41 1.32 -9.43
C PHE A 34 -9.98 1.85 -9.62
N VAL A 35 -9.81 2.94 -10.37
CA VAL A 35 -8.49 3.57 -10.56
C VAL A 35 -7.94 4.07 -9.23
N LEU A 36 -8.77 4.73 -8.41
CA LEU A 36 -8.41 5.17 -7.07
C LEU A 36 -7.99 4.00 -6.17
N MET A 37 -8.69 2.86 -6.28
CA MET A 37 -8.38 1.65 -5.52
C MET A 37 -7.01 1.08 -5.90
N ILE A 38 -6.71 0.99 -7.20
CA ILE A 38 -5.41 0.49 -7.70
C ILE A 38 -4.28 1.39 -7.21
N VAL A 39 -4.43 2.71 -7.31
CA VAL A 39 -3.42 3.67 -6.81
C VAL A 39 -3.21 3.52 -5.31
N GLY A 40 -4.28 3.35 -4.53
CA GLY A 40 -4.21 3.10 -3.09
C GLY A 40 -3.45 1.80 -2.75
N VAL A 41 -3.70 0.72 -3.48
CA VAL A 41 -2.97 -0.56 -3.28
C VAL A 41 -1.48 -0.38 -3.57
N ILE A 42 -1.12 0.26 -4.68
CA ILE A 42 0.29 0.51 -5.03
C ILE A 42 0.98 1.34 -3.94
N ALA A 43 0.34 2.41 -3.48
CA ALA A 43 0.86 3.25 -2.39
C ALA A 43 1.03 2.46 -1.08
N CYS A 44 0.09 1.56 -0.76
CA CYS A 44 0.19 0.65 0.37
C CYS A 44 1.41 -0.28 0.26
N PHE A 45 1.61 -0.89 -0.91
CA PHE A 45 2.76 -1.76 -1.16
C PHE A 45 4.10 -1.01 -1.05
N VAL A 46 4.18 0.20 -1.61
CA VAL A 46 5.37 1.06 -1.47
C VAL A 46 5.60 1.42 0.00
N GLY A 47 4.54 1.78 0.73
CA GLY A 47 4.62 2.03 2.17
C GLY A 47 5.09 0.82 2.98
N LEU A 48 4.68 -0.40 2.62
CA LEU A 48 5.14 -1.64 3.24
C LEU A 48 6.61 -1.93 2.95
N LEU A 49 7.06 -1.69 1.72
CA LEU A 49 8.47 -1.86 1.34
C LEU A 49 9.37 -0.89 2.10
N LEU A 50 8.93 0.36 2.28
CA LEU A 50 9.65 1.38 3.04
C LEU A 50 9.57 1.14 4.55
N SER A 51 8.44 0.65 5.05
CA SER A 51 8.24 0.37 6.48
C SER A 51 8.87 -0.94 6.95
N SER A 52 9.39 -1.76 6.03
CA SER A 52 9.93 -3.07 6.37
C SER A 52 11.32 -2.96 7.01
N PRO A 53 11.50 -3.38 8.29
CA PRO A 53 12.82 -3.66 8.88
C PRO A 53 13.53 -4.90 8.28
N LEU A 54 12.98 -5.49 7.20
CA LEU A 54 13.60 -6.59 6.46
C LEU A 54 14.81 -6.13 5.65
N THR A 55 14.91 -4.87 5.22
CA THR A 55 16.09 -4.42 4.46
C THR A 55 17.36 -4.50 5.31
N GLU A 56 17.27 -4.15 6.59
CA GLU A 56 18.40 -4.26 7.53
C GLU A 56 18.61 -5.67 8.09
N THR A 57 17.55 -6.48 8.27
CA THR A 57 17.71 -7.88 8.71
C THR A 57 18.18 -8.79 7.58
N SER A 58 17.73 -8.60 6.35
CA SER A 58 18.16 -9.36 5.17
C SER A 58 19.55 -8.96 4.69
N ALA A 59 19.94 -7.68 4.80
CA ALA A 59 21.32 -7.26 4.54
C ALA A 59 22.30 -7.74 5.62
N ALA A 60 21.90 -7.76 6.90
CA ALA A 60 22.70 -8.31 8.01
C ALA A 60 22.84 -9.84 7.96
N PHE A 61 21.82 -10.56 7.49
CA PHE A 61 21.86 -12.01 7.33
C PHE A 61 22.75 -12.43 6.14
N ILE A 62 22.65 -11.77 4.99
CA ILE A 62 23.51 -12.04 3.83
C ILE A 62 24.99 -11.72 4.14
N SER A 63 25.25 -10.68 4.92
CA SER A 63 26.63 -10.36 5.34
C SER A 63 27.18 -11.37 6.36
N THR A 64 26.37 -11.95 7.25
CA THR A 64 26.87 -12.94 8.23
C THR A 64 27.23 -14.29 7.60
N GLU A 65 26.52 -14.74 6.55
CA GLU A 65 26.83 -15.99 5.84
C GLU A 65 28.04 -15.87 4.89
N THR A 66 28.52 -14.66 4.61
CA THR A 66 29.74 -14.43 3.79
C THR A 66 31.02 -14.37 4.64
N TYR A 67 30.91 -14.36 5.98
CA TYR A 67 32.05 -14.32 6.92
C TYR A 67 32.10 -15.53 7.88
N LEU A 68 31.39 -16.62 7.58
CA LEU A 68 31.48 -17.92 8.25
C LEU A 68 31.69 -19.04 7.22
#